data_AF-A0A1A8Q1Z6-F1
#
_entry.id   AF-A0A1A8Q1Z6-F1
#
_cell.length_a   1.000
_cell.length_b   1.000
_cell.length_c   1.000
_cell.angle_alpha   90.00
_cell.angle_beta   90.00
_cell.angle_gamma   90.00
#
_symmetry.space_group_name_H-M   'P 1'
#
loop_
_entity.id
_entity.type
_entity.pdbx_description
1 polymer ?
#
loop_
_entity_poly.entity_id
_entity_poly.type
_entity_poly.pdbx_seq_one_letter_code
_entity_poly.pdbx_strand_id
1 'polypeptide(L)'
;YKCTLYLFIFGLELKHGAAAPPESDDFAFYLEDFSRCLGVQDKSLSLTTSCEDPHQRWKWVSRGRLFNLGSSTCLGVTTGN
;
A
#
# COMPACT_ATOMS: atom_id res chain seq x y z
N TYR A 1 2.44 -35.32 -5.00
CA TYR A 1 3.91 -35.19 -5.21
C TYR A 1 4.44 -34.26 -4.12
N LYS A 2 5.02 -34.83 -3.06
CA LYS A 2 5.58 -34.09 -1.92
C LYS A 2 7.08 -33.91 -2.16
N CYS A 3 7.54 -32.68 -2.32
CA CYS A 3 8.98 -32.38 -2.35
C CYS A 3 9.48 -32.23 -0.91
N THR A 4 9.94 -33.32 -0.31
CA THR A 4 10.67 -33.29 0.96
C THR A 4 12.15 -33.37 0.65
N LEU A 5 12.85 -32.23 0.72
CA LEU A 5 14.30 -32.13 0.55
C LEU A 5 14.96 -32.31 1.92
N TYR A 6 15.71 -33.41 2.11
CA TYR A 6 16.51 -33.65 3.30
C TYR A 6 17.83 -32.86 3.22
N LEU A 7 17.97 -31.83 4.06
CA LEU A 7 19.24 -31.18 4.35
C LEU A 7 19.63 -31.52 5.79
N PHE A 8 20.32 -32.66 5.94
CA PHE A 8 21.11 -32.96 7.12
C PHE A 8 22.55 -33.23 6.64
N ILE A 9 23.51 -32.87 7.49
CA ILE A 9 24.97 -32.91 7.31
C ILE A 9 25.52 -31.57 6.75
N PHE A 10 26.27 -30.88 7.61
CA PHE A 10 26.66 -29.45 7.61
C PHE A 10 25.57 -28.54 8.18
N GLY A 11 25.76 -28.17 9.46
CA GLY A 11 24.91 -27.25 10.22
C GLY A 11 24.98 -25.81 9.70
N LEU A 12 24.57 -25.61 8.44
CA LEU A 12 24.18 -24.31 7.94
C LEU A 12 22.76 -24.07 8.47
N GLU A 13 22.68 -23.49 9.68
CA GLU A 13 21.51 -22.70 10.02
C GLU A 13 21.35 -21.67 8.90
N LEU A 14 20.34 -21.88 8.06
CA LEU A 14 19.82 -20.85 7.19
C LEU A 14 19.20 -19.83 8.14
N LYS A 15 20.03 -18.96 8.72
CA LYS A 15 19.57 -17.74 9.32
C LYS A 15 18.83 -17.06 8.20
N HIS A 16 17.50 -17.16 8.24
CA HIS A 16 16.64 -16.21 7.59
C HIS A 16 17.17 -14.87 8.08
N GLY A 17 18.02 -14.24 7.26
CA GLY A 17 18.31 -12.84 7.45
C GLY A 17 16.94 -12.23 7.54
N ALA A 18 16.63 -11.61 8.68
CA ALA A 18 15.40 -10.87 8.81
C ALA A 18 15.49 -9.80 7.72
N ALA A 19 14.92 -10.12 6.55
CA ALA A 19 14.81 -9.18 5.48
C ALA A 19 14.08 -8.02 6.13
N ALA A 20 14.67 -6.83 6.04
CA ALA A 20 13.97 -5.63 6.45
C ALA A 20 12.56 -5.72 5.86
N PRO A 21 11.51 -5.36 6.64
CA PRO A 21 10.16 -5.33 6.10
C PRO A 21 10.22 -4.63 4.74
N PRO A 22 9.60 -5.20 3.69
CA PRO A 22 9.58 -4.52 2.42
C PRO A 22 9.11 -3.10 2.67
N GLU A 23 9.89 -2.11 2.20
CA GLU A 23 9.49 -0.72 2.28
C GLU A 23 8.07 -0.61 1.78
N SER A 24 7.25 0.14 2.52
CA SER A 24 5.85 0.31 2.19
C SER A 24 5.72 0.84 0.75
N ASP A 25 4.97 0.13 -0.09
CA ASP A 25 4.68 0.50 -1.49
C ASP A 25 3.60 1.58 -1.61
N ASP A 26 3.33 2.28 -0.51
CA ASP A 26 2.32 3.33 -0.44
C ASP A 26 2.92 4.71 -0.68
N PHE A 27 2.07 5.63 -1.12
CA PHE A 27 2.46 6.97 -1.54
C PHE A 27 1.31 7.95 -1.31
N ALA A 28 1.61 9.26 -1.34
CA ALA A 28 0.61 10.31 -1.30
C ALA A 28 0.61 11.08 -2.62
N PHE A 29 -0.56 11.54 -3.06
CA PHE A 29 -0.63 12.49 -4.17
C PHE A 29 -0.52 13.90 -3.61
N TYR A 30 0.62 14.55 -3.82
CA TYR A 30 0.83 15.96 -3.48
C TYR A 30 0.50 16.84 -4.68
N LEU A 31 -0.36 17.84 -4.47
CA LEU A 31 -0.72 18.84 -5.47
C LEU A 31 0.05 20.12 -5.17
N GLU A 32 1.03 20.44 -6.00
CA GLU A 32 1.94 21.58 -5.79
C GLU A 32 1.20 22.92 -5.74
N ASP A 33 0.27 23.16 -6.67
CA ASP A 33 -0.53 24.40 -6.76
C ASP A 33 -1.31 24.72 -5.48
N PHE A 34 -1.70 23.68 -4.73
CA PHE A 34 -2.49 23.83 -3.49
C PHE A 34 -1.65 23.60 -2.23
N SER A 35 -0.41 23.12 -2.38
CA SER A 35 0.43 22.65 -1.28
C SER A 35 -0.32 21.69 -0.34
N ARG A 36 -1.05 20.74 -0.93
CA ARG A 36 -1.95 19.81 -0.21
C ARG A 36 -1.90 18.41 -0.80
N CYS A 37 -2.30 17.43 0.00
CA CYS A 37 -2.39 16.04 -0.40
C CYS A 37 -3.84 15.57 -0.58
N LEU A 38 -4.04 14.71 -1.58
CA LEU A 38 -5.31 14.06 -1.84
C LEU A 38 -5.55 12.95 -0.81
N GLY A 39 -6.72 12.96 -0.18
CA GLY A 39 -7.17 11.90 0.70
C GLY A 39 -8.66 11.62 0.60
N VAL A 40 -9.14 10.77 1.50
CA VAL A 40 -10.56 10.39 1.63
C VAL A 40 -11.13 10.94 2.94
N GLN A 41 -12.24 11.66 2.85
CA GLN A 41 -13.04 12.11 3.98
C GLN A 41 -14.51 11.81 3.69
N ASP A 42 -15.21 11.13 4.61
CA ASP A 42 -16.63 10.77 4.47
C ASP A 42 -16.99 10.10 3.13
N LYS A 43 -16.12 9.19 2.65
CA LYS A 43 -16.23 8.47 1.36
C LYS A 43 -16.09 9.36 0.11
N SER A 44 -15.72 10.62 0.28
CA SER A 44 -15.43 11.56 -0.81
C SER A 44 -13.95 11.91 -0.84
N LEU A 45 -13.47 12.37 -1.99
CA LEU A 45 -12.11 12.90 -2.11
C LEU A 45 -12.03 14.29 -1.48
N SER A 46 -10.95 14.56 -0.75
CA SER A 46 -10.70 15.84 -0.10
C SER A 46 -9.22 16.21 -0.18
N LEU A 47 -8.92 17.52 -0.17
CA LEU A 47 -7.57 18.05 -0.11
C LEU A 47 -7.21 18.42 1.33
N THR A 48 -6.18 17.78 1.86
CA THR A 48 -5.75 17.90 3.25
C THR A 48 -4.31 18.41 3.35
N THR A 49 -3.92 18.90 4.51
CA THR A 49 -2.56 19.42 4.76
C THR A 49 -1.55 18.33 5.11
N SER A 50 -2.00 17.16 5.58
CA SER A 50 -1.14 16.00 5.87
C SER A 50 -0.99 15.12 4.63
N CYS A 51 0.20 14.55 4.45
CA CYS A 51 0.49 13.53 3.44
C CYS A 51 0.89 12.17 4.05
N GLU A 52 0.89 12.11 5.39
CA GLU A 52 1.37 10.96 6.16
C GLU A 52 0.24 10.19 6.83
N ASP A 53 -0.94 10.79 7.01
CA ASP A 53 -2.07 10.07 7.61
C ASP A 53 -2.65 9.03 6.64
N PRO A 54 -3.08 7.85 7.15
CA PRO A 54 -3.56 6.75 6.30
C PRO A 54 -4.63 7.15 5.27
N HIS A 55 -5.47 8.14 5.57
CA HIS A 55 -6.49 8.62 4.64
C HIS A 55 -5.92 9.36 3.42
N GLN A 56 -4.64 9.76 3.44
CA GLN A 56 -3.92 10.33 2.30
C GLN A 56 -2.89 9.36 1.69
N ARG A 57 -2.74 8.17 2.27
CA ARG A 57 -1.87 7.13 1.74
C ARG A 57 -2.64 6.26 0.75
N TRP A 58 -2.01 6.03 -0.40
CA TRP A 58 -2.55 5.29 -1.53
C TRP A 58 -1.57 4.19 -1.92
N LYS A 59 -2.09 3.09 -2.46
CA LYS A 59 -1.27 2.06 -3.10
C LYS A 59 -1.97 1.49 -4.31
N TRP A 60 -1.18 1.09 -5.30
CA TRP A 60 -1.69 0.27 -6.38
C TRP A 60 -1.95 -1.14 -5.86
N VAL A 61 -3.08 -1.71 -6.27
CA VAL A 61 -3.42 -3.12 -6.00
C VAL A 61 -3.76 -3.83 -7.31
N SER A 62 -4.13 -5.10 -7.20
CA SER A 62 -4.50 -5.91 -8.37
C SER A 62 -5.58 -5.26 -9.23
N ARG A 63 -5.53 -5.55 -10.53
CA ARG A 63 -6.45 -5.04 -11.56
C ARG A 63 -6.37 -3.52 -11.79
N GLY A 64 -5.21 -2.91 -11.54
CA GLY A 64 -4.99 -1.48 -11.80
C GLY A 64 -5.88 -0.58 -10.95
N ARG A 65 -6.18 -1.01 -9.71
CA ARG A 65 -7.03 -0.25 -8.79
C ARG A 65 -6.17 0.54 -7.83
N LEU A 66 -6.62 1.74 -7.51
CA LEU A 66 -5.99 2.61 -6.54
C LEU A 66 -6.72 2.45 -5.20
N PHE A 67 -6.03 1.96 -4.18
CA PHE A 67 -6.57 1.68 -2.85
C PHE A 67 -6.12 2.75 -1.85
N ASN A 68 -7.04 3.26 -1.02
CA ASN A 68 -6.73 4.17 0.08
C ASN A 68 -6.59 3.38 1.39
N LEU A 69 -5.51 3.62 2.14
CA LEU A 69 -5.20 2.84 3.34
C LEU A 69 -6.15 3.18 4.51
N GLY A 70 -6.48 4.46 4.69
CA GLY A 70 -7.31 4.93 5.80
C GLY A 70 -8.78 4.52 5.67
N SER A 71 -9.38 4.72 4.50
CA SER A 71 -10.78 4.34 4.27
C SER A 71 -10.97 2.86 3.93
N SER A 72 -9.88 2.14 3.61
CA SER A 72 -9.90 0.75 3.15
C SER A 72 -10.81 0.51 1.93
N THR A 73 -10.85 1.47 1.01
CA THR A 73 -11.66 1.41 -0.22
C THR A 73 -10.82 1.64 -1.46
N CYS A 74 -11.28 1.11 -2.61
CA CYS A 74 -10.72 1.46 -3.92
C CYS A 74 -11.38 2.73 -4.47
N LEU A 75 -10.60 3.59 -5.11
CA LEU A 75 -11.13 4.71 -5.89
C LEU A 75 -11.96 4.18 -7.06
N GLY A 76 -13.13 4.78 -7.26
CA GLY A 76 -14.01 4.50 -8.38
C GLY A 76 -14.72 5.77 -8.83
N VAL A 77 -15.20 5.78 -10.07
CA VAL A 77 -15.99 6.87 -10.62
C VAL A 77 -17.42 6.38 -10.76
N THR A 78 -18.38 7.12 -10.22
CA THR A 78 -19.80 6.85 -10.46
C THR A 78 -20.18 7.43 -11.82
N THR A 79 -20.44 6.59 -12.81
CA THR A 79 -21.11 7.02 -14.05
C THR A 79 -22.59 7.14 -13.72
N GLY A 80 -23.07 8.36 -13.47
CA GLY A 80 -24.50 8.62 -13.31
C GLY A 80 -25.23 8.22 -14.59
N ASN A 81 -26.13 7.25 -14.49
CA ASN A 81 -27.17 6.99 -15.49
C ASN A 81 -28.46 7.67 -15.04
#